data_AF-A0A924Y4T0-F1
#
_entry.id   AF-A0A924Y4T0-F1
#
_cell.length_a   1.000
_cell.length_b   1.000
_cell.length_c   1.000
_cell.angle_alpha   90.00
_cell.angle_beta   90.00
_cell.angle_gamma   90.00
#
_symmetry.space_group_name_H-M   'P 1'
#
loop_
_entity.id
_entity.type
_entity.pdbx_description
1 polymer ?
#
loop_
_entity_poly.entity_id
_entity_poly.type
_entity_poly.pdbx_seq_one_letter_code
_entity_poly.pdbx_strand_id
1 'polypeptide(L)'
;MSLRRKLFYAFTLAVVMVLLALPATGWLARLQLLPFTHPNAIRSWHATVSSPEAQAERYENDMKKAITASGGDFTLRYAHALSGNSADVVRQLERLGDSYPEDPRIHAATLRYMTVGPVQVKRPEERMLAPDSPVPGRDKPIDPSAVAKFDAHARRGEAADPQNAYFPVMAAIGYFASGQDDKAIAAWIRAGNKPGWKEYTVDDVTTRWELQRAMNNGTEVGSIARMSSMAAILFPHYASLRASARMATVKALQAELAGE
;
A
#
# COMPACT_ATOMS: atom_id res chain seq x y z
N MET A 1 34.75 6.44 29.11
CA MET A 1 34.00 5.17 28.96
C MET A 1 34.24 4.29 30.18
N SER A 2 33.19 3.87 30.89
CA SER A 2 33.31 3.17 32.18
C SER A 2 33.90 1.76 32.06
N LEU A 3 34.55 1.27 33.13
CA LEU A 3 35.14 -0.07 33.20
C LEU A 3 34.11 -1.18 32.87
N ARG A 4 32.86 -1.01 33.33
CA ARG A 4 31.75 -1.92 33.02
C ARG A 4 31.45 -2.02 31.53
N ARG A 5 31.46 -0.90 30.80
CA ARG A 5 31.28 -0.93 29.33
C ARG A 5 32.43 -1.65 28.63
N LYS A 6 33.68 -1.42 29.06
CA LYS A 6 34.85 -2.10 28.49
C LYS A 6 34.76 -3.62 28.65
N LEU A 7 34.40 -4.10 29.84
CA LEU A 7 34.21 -5.53 30.11
C LEU A 7 33.06 -6.13 29.30
N PHE A 8 31.95 -5.41 29.17
CA PHE A 8 30.82 -5.84 28.34
C PHE A 8 31.25 -6.05 26.88
N TYR A 9 31.91 -5.07 26.25
CA TYR A 9 32.36 -5.23 24.86
C TYR A 9 33.39 -6.34 24.69
N ALA A 10 34.34 -6.49 25.62
CA ALA A 10 35.33 -7.56 25.57
C ALA A 10 34.67 -8.95 25.64
N PHE A 11 33.67 -9.10 26.52
CA PHE A 11 32.90 -10.34 26.62
C PHE A 11 32.09 -10.62 25.35
N THR A 12 31.36 -9.62 24.83
CA THR A 12 30.60 -9.77 23.57
C THR A 12 31.52 -10.16 22.40
N LEU A 13 32.70 -9.53 22.29
CA LEU A 13 33.67 -9.84 21.25
C LEU A 13 34.19 -11.28 21.37
N ALA A 14 34.50 -11.72 22.60
CA ALA A 14 34.95 -13.09 22.86
C ALA A 14 33.87 -14.13 22.50
N VAL A 15 32.60 -13.88 22.86
CA VAL A 15 31.48 -14.76 22.48
C VAL A 15 31.31 -14.84 20.97
N VAL A 16 31.38 -13.71 20.25
CA VAL A 16 31.29 -13.70 18.78
C VAL A 16 32.44 -14.49 18.15
N MET A 17 33.67 -14.34 18.66
CA MET A 17 34.83 -15.09 18.18
C MET A 17 34.69 -16.59 18.43
N VAL A 18 34.16 -17.01 19.58
CA VAL A 18 33.87 -18.42 19.88
C VAL A 18 32.80 -18.97 18.92
N LEU A 19 31.71 -18.23 18.70
CA LEU A 19 30.64 -18.64 17.78
C LEU A 19 31.13 -18.76 16.33
N LEU A 20 32.07 -17.90 15.90
CA LEU A 20 32.69 -17.96 14.58
C LEU A 20 33.60 -19.19 14.37
N ALA A 21 34.24 -19.65 15.45
CA ALA A 21 35.17 -20.78 15.42
C ALA A 21 34.47 -22.15 15.45
N LEU A 22 33.25 -22.23 16.01
CA LEU A 22 32.51 -23.48 16.14
C LEU A 22 31.90 -23.92 14.79
N PRO A 23 32.09 -25.18 14.32
CA PRO A 23 31.58 -25.64 13.03
C PRO A 23 30.04 -25.61 12.92
N ALA A 24 29.35 -25.91 14.01
CA ALA A 24 27.89 -26.04 14.03
C ALA A 24 27.16 -24.68 13.97
N THR A 25 27.77 -23.62 14.49
CA THR A 25 27.15 -22.27 14.62
C THR A 25 27.90 -21.19 13.85
N GLY A 26 29.12 -21.48 13.37
CA GLY A 26 29.96 -20.54 12.63
C GLY A 26 29.33 -20.08 11.33
N TRP A 27 28.49 -20.91 10.69
CA TRP A 27 27.73 -20.49 9.51
C TRP A 27 26.71 -19.40 9.83
N LEU A 28 26.02 -19.46 10.98
CA LEU A 28 25.10 -18.40 11.43
C LEU A 28 25.86 -17.10 11.73
N ALA A 29 26.97 -17.19 12.46
CA ALA A 29 27.78 -16.02 12.77
C ALA A 29 28.37 -15.38 11.50
N ARG A 30 28.83 -16.20 10.54
CA ARG A 30 29.27 -15.72 9.21
C ARG A 30 28.11 -15.12 8.42
N LEU A 31 26.89 -15.66 8.52
CA LEU A 31 25.70 -15.09 7.89
C LEU A 31 25.34 -13.72 8.47
N GLN A 32 25.51 -13.54 9.78
CA GLN A 32 25.27 -12.26 10.48
C GLN A 32 26.41 -11.25 10.23
N LEU A 33 27.62 -11.72 9.90
CA LEU A 33 28.79 -10.89 9.61
C LEU A 33 29.00 -10.61 8.12
N LEU A 34 28.40 -11.43 7.25
CA LEU A 34 28.37 -11.28 5.80
C LEU A 34 27.91 -9.91 5.30
N PRO A 35 26.99 -9.20 5.99
CA PRO A 35 26.75 -7.80 5.69
C PRO A 35 28.08 -7.04 5.77
N PHE A 36 28.78 -7.02 6.91
CA PHE A 36 29.92 -6.14 7.20
C PHE A 36 31.13 -6.29 6.26
N THR A 37 31.23 -7.36 5.49
CA THR A 37 32.28 -7.53 4.46
C THR A 37 31.93 -6.87 3.13
N HIS A 38 30.67 -6.47 2.92
CA HIS A 38 30.22 -5.73 1.74
C HIS A 38 30.23 -4.22 2.03
N PRO A 39 30.70 -3.36 1.10
CA PRO A 39 30.67 -1.89 1.26
C PRO A 39 29.27 -1.35 1.60
N ASN A 40 28.23 -2.04 1.13
CA ASN A 40 26.84 -1.69 1.36
C ASN A 40 26.37 -1.95 2.79
N ALA A 41 27.05 -2.79 3.58
CA ALA A 41 26.63 -3.00 4.96
C ALA A 41 27.26 -2.06 5.96
N ILE A 42 28.39 -1.43 5.62
CA ILE A 42 28.84 -0.25 6.38
C ILE A 42 27.75 0.84 6.25
N ARG A 43 27.16 1.00 5.06
CA ARG A 43 25.97 1.85 4.87
C ARG A 43 24.76 1.37 5.67
N SER A 44 24.43 0.07 5.66
CA SER A 44 23.28 -0.45 6.42
C SER A 44 23.48 -0.35 7.94
N TRP A 45 24.70 -0.58 8.44
CA TRP A 45 25.02 -0.41 9.85
C TRP A 45 24.93 1.06 10.26
N HIS A 46 25.47 1.98 9.44
CA HIS A 46 25.26 3.41 9.62
C HIS A 46 23.77 3.78 9.63
N ALA A 47 22.94 3.16 8.78
CA ALA A 47 21.49 3.36 8.84
C ALA A 47 20.95 2.88 10.20
N THR A 48 21.33 1.70 10.69
CA THR A 48 20.89 1.17 11.99
C THR A 48 21.28 2.03 13.19
N VAL A 49 22.43 2.73 13.17
CA VAL A 49 22.84 3.65 14.26
C VAL A 49 22.45 5.12 14.03
N SER A 50 21.86 5.45 12.87
CA SER A 50 21.37 6.82 12.59
C SER A 50 20.01 7.06 13.24
N SER A 51 19.71 8.32 13.58
CA SER A 51 18.36 8.69 14.02
C SER A 51 17.33 8.37 12.91
N PRO A 52 16.06 8.04 13.27
CA PRO A 52 15.01 7.81 12.28
C PRO A 52 14.85 8.95 11.28
N GLU A 53 15.03 10.20 11.72
CA GLU A 53 14.98 11.39 10.88
C GLU A 53 16.10 11.40 9.82
N ALA A 54 17.34 11.12 10.22
CA ALA A 54 18.47 11.05 9.30
C ALA A 54 18.34 9.89 8.30
N GLN A 55 17.70 8.78 8.71
CA GLN A 55 17.39 7.68 7.79
C GLN A 55 16.33 8.08 6.78
N ALA A 56 15.26 8.76 7.21
CA ALA A 56 14.19 9.24 6.34
C ALA A 56 14.72 10.26 5.32
N GLU A 57 15.54 11.22 5.76
CA GLU A 57 16.14 12.23 4.88
C GLU A 57 17.06 11.60 3.83
N ARG A 58 17.91 10.64 4.22
CA ARG A 58 18.77 9.91 3.27
C ARG A 58 17.94 9.13 2.26
N TYR A 59 16.92 8.41 2.73
CA TYR A 59 16.02 7.66 1.86
C TYR A 59 15.35 8.58 0.83
N GLU A 60 14.85 9.74 1.27
CA GLU A 60 14.23 10.72 0.39
C GLU A 60 15.22 11.29 -0.65
N ASN A 61 16.45 11.59 -0.23
CA ASN A 61 17.49 12.09 -1.13
C ASN A 61 17.93 11.05 -2.17
N ASP A 62 18.14 9.80 -1.76
CA ASP A 62 18.50 8.70 -2.66
C ASP A 62 17.38 8.41 -3.67
N MET A 63 16.13 8.48 -3.20
CA MET A 63 14.94 8.33 -4.04
C MET A 63 14.83 9.44 -5.09
N LYS A 64 14.95 10.72 -4.69
CA LYS A 64 14.95 11.86 -5.62
C LYS A 64 16.07 11.75 -6.65
N LYS A 65 17.26 11.31 -6.23
CA LYS A 65 18.40 11.09 -7.12
C LYS A 65 18.11 9.99 -8.14
N ALA A 66 17.54 8.86 -7.70
CA ALA A 66 17.16 7.76 -8.58
C ALA A 66 16.12 8.17 -9.64
N ILE A 67 15.08 8.92 -9.23
CA ILE A 67 14.04 9.41 -10.14
C ILE A 67 14.58 10.44 -11.15
N THR A 68 15.50 11.30 -10.71
CA THR A 68 16.13 12.27 -11.60
C THR A 68 17.03 11.57 -12.61
N ALA A 69 17.81 10.59 -12.16
CA ALA A 69 18.71 9.81 -13.01
C ALA A 69 17.98 8.95 -14.05
N SER A 70 16.73 8.53 -13.78
CA SER A 70 15.94 7.73 -14.71
C SER A 70 15.26 8.54 -15.82
N GLY A 71 15.48 9.86 -15.88
CA GLY A 71 14.86 10.71 -16.91
C GLY A 71 13.35 10.83 -16.78
N GLY A 72 12.78 10.54 -15.61
CA GLY A 72 11.35 10.58 -15.38
C GLY A 72 10.59 9.30 -15.76
N ASP A 73 11.27 8.16 -15.71
CA ASP A 73 10.65 6.83 -15.82
C ASP A 73 9.35 6.73 -15.00
N PHE A 74 8.28 6.25 -15.65
CA PHE A 74 6.95 6.14 -15.05
C PHE A 74 6.99 5.27 -13.79
N THR A 75 7.65 4.11 -13.85
CA THR A 75 7.65 3.14 -12.76
C THR A 75 8.27 3.74 -11.50
N LEU A 76 9.38 4.46 -11.63
CA LEU A 76 10.01 5.12 -10.48
C LEU A 76 9.16 6.26 -9.92
N ARG A 77 8.50 7.04 -10.77
CA ARG A 77 7.57 8.10 -10.35
C ARG A 77 6.34 7.54 -9.66
N TYR A 78 5.81 6.43 -10.16
CA TYR A 78 4.69 5.72 -9.58
C TYR A 78 5.04 5.16 -8.19
N ALA A 79 6.18 4.46 -8.07
CA ALA A 79 6.67 3.96 -6.79
C ALA A 79 6.88 5.08 -5.75
N HIS A 80 7.38 6.23 -6.20
CA HIS A 80 7.52 7.42 -5.37
C HIS A 80 6.16 7.96 -4.91
N ALA A 81 5.19 8.06 -5.83
CA ALA A 81 3.84 8.54 -5.51
C ALA A 81 3.14 7.66 -4.45
N LEU A 82 3.51 6.39 -4.34
CA LEU A 82 3.04 5.45 -3.32
C LEU A 82 3.73 5.61 -1.95
N SER A 83 4.62 6.59 -1.77
CA SER A 83 5.36 6.82 -0.53
C SER A 83 4.73 7.92 0.33
N GLY A 84 4.66 7.70 1.65
CA GLY A 84 4.09 8.63 2.62
C GLY A 84 2.80 8.12 3.25
N ASN A 85 2.06 9.02 3.92
CA ASN A 85 0.75 8.70 4.49
C ASN A 85 -0.33 8.67 3.38
N SER A 86 -1.49 8.09 3.67
CA SER A 86 -2.57 7.90 2.66
C SER A 86 -3.02 9.19 1.98
N ALA A 87 -3.08 10.32 2.71
CA ALA A 87 -3.49 11.59 2.13
C ALA A 87 -2.44 12.14 1.17
N ASP A 88 -1.16 11.96 1.48
CA ASP A 88 -0.05 12.37 0.63
C ASP A 88 0.02 11.50 -0.62
N VAL A 89 -0.19 10.18 -0.47
CA VAL A 89 -0.23 9.24 -1.59
C VAL A 89 -1.35 9.59 -2.57
N VAL A 90 -2.56 9.87 -2.10
CA VAL A 90 -3.66 10.30 -2.97
C VAL A 90 -3.29 11.57 -3.75
N ARG A 91 -2.75 12.60 -3.09
CA ARG A 91 -2.36 13.85 -3.78
C ARG A 91 -1.24 13.63 -4.80
N GLN A 92 -0.29 12.74 -4.52
CA GLN A 92 0.80 12.44 -5.45
C GLN A 92 0.32 11.63 -6.65
N LEU A 93 -0.55 10.64 -6.44
CA LEU A 93 -1.16 9.86 -7.51
C LEU A 93 -2.08 10.71 -8.39
N GLU A 94 -2.86 11.63 -7.81
CA GLU A 94 -3.68 12.60 -8.58
C GLU A 94 -2.78 13.40 -9.54
N ARG A 95 -1.68 13.99 -9.04
CA ARG A 95 -0.72 14.73 -9.88
C ARG A 95 -0.06 13.86 -10.96
N LEU A 96 0.26 12.61 -10.62
CA LEU A 96 0.82 11.68 -11.60
C LEU A 96 -0.20 11.33 -12.67
N GLY A 97 -1.48 11.19 -12.30
CA GLY A 97 -2.59 10.94 -13.20
C GLY A 97 -2.82 12.06 -14.20
N ASP A 98 -2.44 13.31 -13.90
CA ASP A 98 -2.49 14.41 -14.88
C ASP A 98 -1.52 14.18 -16.05
N SER A 99 -0.40 13.49 -15.81
CA SER A 99 0.60 13.16 -16.84
C SER A 99 0.36 11.80 -17.49
N TYR A 100 -0.32 10.87 -16.80
CA TYR A 100 -0.56 9.50 -17.25
C TYR A 100 -2.04 9.10 -17.01
N PRO A 101 -3.00 9.77 -17.65
CA PRO A 101 -4.42 9.60 -17.36
C PRO A 101 -4.97 8.22 -17.76
N GLU A 102 -4.29 7.51 -18.65
CA GLU A 102 -4.71 6.20 -19.15
C GLU A 102 -4.10 5.03 -18.37
N ASP A 103 -3.30 5.27 -17.32
CA ASP A 103 -2.69 4.19 -16.56
C ASP A 103 -3.63 3.70 -15.43
N PRO A 104 -4.18 2.47 -15.53
CA PRO A 104 -5.15 1.97 -14.57
C PRO A 104 -4.56 1.78 -13.17
N ARG A 105 -3.23 1.63 -13.04
CA ARG A 105 -2.55 1.48 -11.74
C ARG A 105 -2.75 2.70 -10.85
N ILE A 106 -2.63 3.89 -11.43
CA ILE A 106 -2.82 5.16 -10.72
C ILE A 106 -4.22 5.23 -10.13
N HIS A 107 -5.22 4.91 -10.94
CA HIS A 107 -6.62 4.96 -10.52
C HIS A 107 -6.92 3.91 -9.47
N ALA A 108 -6.41 2.68 -9.63
CA ALA A 108 -6.61 1.61 -8.67
C ALA A 108 -5.98 1.95 -7.30
N ALA A 109 -4.73 2.40 -7.28
CA ALA A 109 -4.07 2.81 -6.05
C ALA A 109 -4.77 4.03 -5.41
N THR A 110 -5.17 5.03 -6.20
CA THR A 110 -5.88 6.22 -5.68
C THR A 110 -7.16 5.81 -4.96
N LEU A 111 -7.99 4.99 -5.61
CA LEU A 111 -9.23 4.46 -5.02
C LEU A 111 -8.94 3.70 -3.73
N ARG A 112 -7.94 2.82 -3.73
CA ARG A 112 -7.56 2.07 -2.53
C ARG A 112 -7.20 3.00 -1.37
N TYR A 113 -6.34 4.00 -1.57
CA TYR A 113 -5.95 4.91 -0.49
C TYR A 113 -7.08 5.86 -0.05
N MET A 114 -7.99 6.23 -0.94
CA MET A 114 -9.19 7.01 -0.58
C MET A 114 -10.14 6.25 0.36
N THR A 115 -10.11 4.91 0.37
CA THR A 115 -10.91 4.11 1.33
C THR A 115 -10.39 4.13 2.77
N VAL A 116 -9.14 4.55 3.00
CA VAL A 116 -8.61 4.77 4.36
C VAL A 116 -9.27 5.97 5.03
N GLY A 117 -9.59 7.00 4.25
CA GLY A 117 -10.01 8.29 4.75
C GLY A 117 -11.43 8.65 4.29
N PRO A 118 -11.56 9.43 3.22
CA PRO A 118 -12.80 10.16 2.94
C PRO A 118 -13.97 9.29 2.45
N VAL A 119 -13.71 8.11 1.89
CA VAL A 119 -14.77 7.27 1.28
C VAL A 119 -14.87 5.93 2.00
N GLN A 120 -15.78 5.85 2.97
CA GLN A 120 -16.05 4.63 3.74
C GLN A 120 -17.54 4.38 3.79
N VAL A 121 -17.97 3.14 3.60
CA VAL A 121 -19.37 2.75 3.80
C VAL A 121 -19.63 2.70 5.31
N LYS A 122 -20.39 3.66 5.83
CA LYS A 122 -20.75 3.76 7.26
C LYS A 122 -22.26 3.79 7.43
N ARG A 123 -22.92 2.73 6.99
CA ARG A 123 -24.39 2.66 6.87
C ARG A 123 -25.01 1.86 8.03
N PRO A 124 -26.09 2.35 8.69
CA PRO A 124 -26.83 1.58 9.68
C PRO A 124 -27.19 0.16 9.24
N GLU A 125 -27.61 0.05 7.99
CA GLU A 125 -28.16 -1.14 7.36
C GLU A 125 -27.13 -2.29 7.33
N GLU A 126 -25.84 -1.97 7.28
CA GLU A 126 -24.76 -2.95 7.33
C GLU A 126 -24.81 -3.83 8.59
N ARG A 127 -25.33 -3.28 9.72
CA ARG A 127 -25.43 -4.02 10.99
C ARG A 127 -26.43 -5.16 10.95
N MET A 128 -27.36 -5.17 10.00
CA MET A 128 -28.27 -6.31 9.81
C MET A 128 -27.49 -7.61 9.55
N LEU A 129 -26.31 -7.52 8.92
CA LEU A 129 -25.46 -8.66 8.59
C LEU A 129 -24.17 -8.71 9.41
N ALA A 130 -23.89 -7.68 10.22
CA ALA A 130 -22.67 -7.59 11.04
C ALA A 130 -22.91 -6.74 12.31
N PRO A 131 -23.71 -7.24 13.27
CA PRO A 131 -24.11 -6.48 14.45
C PRO A 131 -22.93 -6.03 15.32
N ASP A 132 -21.88 -6.87 15.39
CA ASP A 132 -20.69 -6.62 16.21
C ASP A 132 -19.61 -5.78 15.51
N SER A 133 -19.82 -5.37 14.26
CA SER A 133 -18.80 -4.62 13.54
C SER A 133 -18.68 -3.21 14.15
N PRO A 134 -17.53 -2.83 14.73
CA PRO A 134 -17.32 -1.46 15.16
C PRO A 134 -17.34 -0.57 13.92
N VAL A 135 -18.21 0.45 13.91
CA VAL A 135 -18.25 1.46 12.85
C VAL A 135 -17.70 2.77 13.43
N PRO A 136 -16.36 2.94 13.49
CA PRO A 136 -15.77 4.16 14.01
C PRO A 136 -16.10 5.38 13.11
N GLY A 137 -16.55 6.47 13.74
CA GLY A 137 -16.76 7.77 13.08
C GLY A 137 -18.00 7.83 12.18
N ARG A 138 -19.13 7.29 12.65
CA ARG A 138 -20.44 7.27 11.97
C ARG A 138 -21.06 8.66 11.74
N ASP A 139 -20.65 9.64 12.54
CA ASP A 139 -21.38 10.92 12.63
C ASP A 139 -20.88 12.00 11.67
N LYS A 140 -19.80 11.74 10.91
CA LYS A 140 -19.31 12.71 9.93
C LYS A 140 -19.95 12.42 8.57
N PRO A 141 -20.76 13.35 8.05
CA PRO A 141 -21.18 13.28 6.66
C PRO A 141 -19.96 13.13 5.75
N ILE A 142 -20.09 12.27 4.75
CA ILE A 142 -19.04 12.10 3.74
C ILE A 142 -19.02 13.36 2.87
N ASP A 143 -17.83 13.87 2.60
CA ASP A 143 -17.62 15.00 1.73
C ASP A 143 -18.05 14.65 0.28
N PRO A 144 -19.06 15.34 -0.29
CA PRO A 144 -19.52 15.09 -1.66
C PRO A 144 -18.41 15.25 -2.70
N SER A 145 -17.45 16.15 -2.47
CA SER A 145 -16.33 16.37 -3.39
C SER A 145 -15.40 15.16 -3.44
N ALA A 146 -15.19 14.49 -2.30
CA ALA A 146 -14.38 13.29 -2.24
C ALA A 146 -15.07 12.11 -2.95
N VAL A 147 -16.40 11.98 -2.82
CA VAL A 147 -17.18 10.97 -3.55
C VAL A 147 -17.11 11.22 -5.05
N ALA A 148 -17.25 12.48 -5.49
CA ALA A 148 -17.17 12.82 -6.91
C ALA A 148 -15.78 12.51 -7.51
N LYS A 149 -14.70 12.81 -6.78
CA LYS A 149 -13.33 12.43 -7.18
C LYS A 149 -13.14 10.92 -7.24
N PHE A 150 -13.66 10.21 -6.25
CA PHE A 150 -13.60 8.75 -6.18
C PHE A 150 -14.32 8.10 -7.36
N ASP A 151 -15.54 8.56 -7.67
CA ASP A 151 -16.29 8.14 -8.85
C ASP A 151 -15.53 8.44 -10.16
N ALA A 152 -14.92 9.63 -10.28
CA ALA A 152 -14.13 9.99 -11.45
C ALA A 152 -12.93 9.05 -11.66
N HIS A 153 -12.21 8.69 -10.60
CA HIS A 153 -11.12 7.70 -10.68
C HIS A 153 -11.63 6.31 -11.02
N ALA A 154 -12.75 5.88 -10.47
CA ALA A 154 -13.36 4.60 -10.81
C ALA A 154 -13.73 4.54 -12.31
N ARG A 155 -14.36 5.59 -12.83
CA ARG A 155 -14.71 5.68 -14.27
C ARG A 155 -13.49 5.72 -15.17
N ARG A 156 -12.46 6.50 -14.84
CA ARG A 156 -11.22 6.55 -15.65
C ARG A 156 -10.47 5.21 -15.62
N GLY A 157 -10.39 4.57 -14.45
CA GLY A 157 -9.81 3.25 -14.32
C GLY A 157 -10.58 2.19 -15.12
N GLU A 158 -11.91 2.22 -15.07
CA GLU A 158 -12.75 1.34 -15.88
C GLU A 158 -12.59 1.61 -17.39
N ALA A 159 -12.42 2.86 -17.80
CA ALA A 159 -12.14 3.19 -19.20
C ALA A 159 -10.77 2.68 -19.66
N ALA A 160 -9.75 2.79 -18.81
CA ALA A 160 -8.39 2.31 -19.09
C ALA A 160 -8.28 0.78 -19.11
N ASP A 161 -9.13 0.07 -18.35
CA ASP A 161 -9.18 -1.39 -18.28
C ASP A 161 -10.63 -1.90 -18.25
N PRO A 162 -11.32 -1.91 -19.42
CA PRO A 162 -12.77 -2.18 -19.49
C PRO A 162 -13.19 -3.56 -19.03
N GLN A 163 -12.28 -4.53 -19.01
CA GLN A 163 -12.55 -5.93 -18.66
C GLN A 163 -12.35 -6.23 -17.17
N ASN A 164 -11.97 -5.23 -16.38
CA ASN A 164 -11.65 -5.39 -14.98
C ASN A 164 -12.80 -4.99 -14.05
N ALA A 165 -13.31 -5.97 -13.31
CA ALA A 165 -14.37 -5.85 -12.31
C ALA A 165 -13.98 -5.00 -11.10
N TYR A 166 -12.69 -4.74 -10.87
CA TYR A 166 -12.23 -3.95 -9.74
C TYR A 166 -12.83 -2.54 -9.71
N PHE A 167 -12.77 -1.82 -10.84
CA PHE A 167 -13.22 -0.43 -10.93
C PHE A 167 -14.71 -0.22 -10.69
N PRO A 168 -15.65 -0.97 -11.30
CA PRO A 168 -17.07 -0.84 -10.98
C PRO A 168 -17.40 -1.24 -9.53
N VAL A 169 -16.68 -2.21 -8.94
CA VAL A 169 -16.83 -2.51 -7.51
C VAL A 169 -16.36 -1.34 -6.64
N MET A 170 -15.24 -0.71 -6.98
CA MET A 170 -14.83 0.51 -6.30
C MET A 170 -15.88 1.61 -6.48
N ALA A 171 -16.45 1.83 -7.67
CA ALA A 171 -17.55 2.78 -7.85
C ALA A 171 -18.73 2.49 -6.91
N ALA A 172 -19.12 1.22 -6.77
CA ALA A 172 -20.19 0.80 -5.86
C ALA A 172 -19.92 1.17 -4.39
N ILE A 173 -18.67 1.05 -3.93
CA ILE A 173 -18.27 1.51 -2.59
C ILE A 173 -18.57 3.01 -2.42
N GLY A 174 -18.21 3.84 -3.39
CA GLY A 174 -18.46 5.28 -3.36
C GLY A 174 -19.95 5.62 -3.38
N TYR A 175 -20.73 4.89 -4.18
CA TYR A 175 -22.17 5.07 -4.27
C TYR A 175 -22.90 4.68 -2.98
N PHE A 176 -22.61 3.51 -2.40
CA PHE A 176 -23.20 3.12 -1.11
C PHE A 176 -22.80 4.06 0.03
N ALA A 177 -21.53 4.48 0.05
CA ALA A 177 -21.04 5.45 1.02
C ALA A 177 -21.82 6.77 0.93
N SER A 178 -22.22 7.20 -0.27
CA SER A 178 -22.96 8.44 -0.51
C SER A 178 -24.49 8.30 -0.58
N GLY A 179 -25.07 7.13 -0.27
CA GLY A 179 -26.52 6.96 -0.30
C GLY A 179 -27.14 6.68 -1.67
N GLN A 180 -26.33 6.54 -2.73
CA GLN A 180 -26.79 6.33 -4.10
C GLN A 180 -26.98 4.83 -4.37
N ASP A 181 -27.89 4.19 -3.65
CA ASP A 181 -28.01 2.74 -3.57
C ASP A 181 -28.29 2.09 -4.94
N ASP A 182 -29.15 2.68 -5.78
CA ASP A 182 -29.45 2.15 -7.13
C ASP A 182 -28.22 2.13 -8.05
N LYS A 183 -27.42 3.20 -8.03
CA LYS A 183 -26.17 3.27 -8.78
C LYS A 183 -25.15 2.24 -8.27
N ALA A 184 -25.13 2.01 -6.96
CA ALA A 184 -24.26 1.03 -6.34
C ALA A 184 -24.61 -0.39 -6.79
N ILE A 185 -25.89 -0.75 -6.79
CA ILE A 185 -26.37 -2.06 -7.28
C ILE A 185 -26.08 -2.22 -8.77
N ALA A 186 -26.37 -1.21 -9.59
CA ALA A 186 -26.04 -1.24 -11.00
C ALA A 186 -24.53 -1.44 -11.24
N ALA A 187 -23.66 -0.84 -10.40
CA ALA A 187 -22.23 -1.02 -10.49
C ALA A 187 -21.77 -2.44 -10.10
N TRP A 188 -22.36 -3.05 -9.07
CA TRP A 188 -22.14 -4.47 -8.74
C TRP A 188 -22.56 -5.42 -9.87
N ILE A 189 -23.72 -5.19 -10.47
CA ILE A 189 -24.18 -5.98 -11.62
C ILE A 189 -23.21 -5.84 -12.80
N ARG A 190 -22.78 -4.61 -13.12
CA ARG A 190 -21.76 -4.39 -14.16
C ARG A 190 -20.46 -5.11 -13.84
N ALA A 191 -20.00 -5.09 -12.60
CA ALA A 191 -18.80 -5.80 -12.18
C ALA A 191 -18.92 -7.31 -12.36
N GLY A 192 -20.06 -7.90 -12.00
CA GLY A 192 -20.31 -9.34 -12.16
C GLY A 192 -20.30 -9.83 -13.61
N ASN A 193 -20.47 -8.92 -14.56
CA ASN A 193 -20.42 -9.21 -16.00
C ASN A 193 -19.03 -9.02 -16.63
N LYS A 194 -18.00 -8.65 -15.84
CA LYS A 194 -16.62 -8.47 -16.34
C LYS A 194 -15.78 -9.72 -16.08
N PRO A 195 -14.89 -10.11 -17.01
CA PRO A 195 -14.17 -11.39 -16.94
C PRO A 195 -12.95 -11.39 -16.01
N GLY A 196 -12.41 -10.23 -15.64
CA GLY A 196 -11.16 -10.12 -14.89
C GLY A 196 -11.29 -9.35 -13.59
N TRP A 197 -10.38 -9.60 -12.66
CA TRP A 197 -10.21 -8.83 -11.43
C TRP A 197 -8.73 -8.52 -11.24
N LYS A 198 -8.35 -7.23 -11.34
CA LYS A 198 -6.99 -6.76 -11.15
C LYS A 198 -6.95 -5.51 -10.28
N GLU A 199 -6.44 -5.64 -9.07
CA GLU A 199 -6.31 -4.55 -8.09
C GLU A 199 -4.98 -3.79 -8.18
N TYR A 200 -4.08 -4.27 -9.06
CA TYR A 200 -2.75 -3.72 -9.31
C TYR A 200 -1.82 -3.67 -8.07
N THR A 201 -2.14 -4.38 -6.99
CA THR A 201 -1.33 -4.45 -5.76
C THR A 201 0.02 -5.11 -5.99
N VAL A 202 0.10 -6.12 -6.87
CA VAL A 202 1.36 -6.74 -7.26
C VAL A 202 2.24 -5.74 -8.01
N ASP A 203 1.65 -4.97 -8.93
CA ASP A 203 2.35 -3.90 -9.65
C ASP A 203 2.95 -2.89 -8.65
N ASP A 204 2.21 -2.48 -7.62
CA ASP A 204 2.71 -1.59 -6.55
C ASP A 204 3.93 -2.16 -5.81
N VAL A 205 3.94 -3.46 -5.48
CA VAL A 205 5.09 -4.12 -4.85
C VAL A 205 6.29 -4.09 -5.79
N THR A 206 6.08 -4.50 -7.05
CA THR A 206 7.16 -4.63 -8.03
C THR A 206 7.79 -3.29 -8.35
N THR A 207 7.00 -2.23 -8.54
CA THR A 207 7.49 -0.88 -8.80
C THR A 207 8.30 -0.34 -7.61
N ARG A 208 7.90 -0.63 -6.36
CA ARG A 208 8.69 -0.29 -5.16
C ARG A 208 10.02 -1.02 -5.12
N TRP A 209 10.07 -2.29 -5.55
CA TRP A 209 11.34 -3.01 -5.66
C TRP A 209 12.24 -2.43 -6.75
N GLU A 210 11.69 -1.99 -7.86
CA GLU A 210 12.44 -1.31 -8.93
C GLU A 210 13.02 0.02 -8.46
N LEU A 211 12.26 0.79 -7.67
CA LEU A 211 12.77 2.01 -7.04
C LEU A 211 13.91 1.72 -6.06
N GLN A 212 13.76 0.71 -5.19
CA GLN A 212 14.83 0.31 -4.28
C GLN A 212 16.07 -0.20 -5.04
N ARG A 213 15.89 -0.92 -6.14
CA ARG A 213 16.99 -1.34 -7.02
C ARG A 213 17.68 -0.12 -7.64
N ALA A 214 16.93 0.86 -8.13
CA ALA A 214 17.47 2.09 -8.70
C ALA A 214 18.25 2.91 -7.65
N MET A 215 17.75 3.03 -6.43
CA MET A 215 18.44 3.67 -5.31
C MET A 215 19.76 2.96 -4.95
N ASN A 216 19.82 1.65 -5.14
CA ASN A 216 21.00 0.82 -4.89
C ASN A 216 21.88 0.61 -6.14
N ASN A 217 21.87 1.56 -7.08
CA ASN A 217 22.66 1.53 -8.31
C ASN A 217 22.49 0.23 -9.13
N GLY A 218 21.27 -0.31 -9.20
CA GLY A 218 20.97 -1.54 -9.94
C GLY A 218 21.17 -2.83 -9.14
N THR A 219 21.70 -2.76 -7.92
CA THR A 219 21.93 -3.95 -7.08
C THR A 219 20.61 -4.60 -6.69
N GLU A 220 20.57 -5.94 -6.68
CA GLU A 220 19.38 -6.67 -6.25
C GLU A 220 18.94 -6.29 -4.84
N VAL A 221 17.63 -6.07 -4.68
CA VAL A 221 16.99 -5.88 -3.39
C VAL A 221 16.96 -7.23 -2.68
N GLY A 222 17.54 -7.30 -1.48
CA GLY A 222 17.53 -8.51 -0.66
C GLY A 222 16.12 -8.99 -0.29
N SER A 223 15.96 -10.29 -0.08
CA SER A 223 14.65 -10.92 0.19
C SER A 223 13.91 -10.32 1.39
N ILE A 224 14.62 -9.97 2.47
CA ILE A 224 14.03 -9.32 3.65
C ILE A 224 13.41 -7.98 3.29
N ALA A 225 14.12 -7.13 2.54
CA ALA A 225 13.59 -5.84 2.10
C ALA A 225 12.39 -6.00 1.16
N ARG A 226 12.41 -7.03 0.29
CA ARG A 226 11.25 -7.37 -0.56
C ARG A 226 10.03 -7.76 0.27
N MET A 227 10.21 -8.63 1.26
CA MET A 227 9.15 -9.04 2.19
C MET A 227 8.60 -7.86 2.99
N SER A 228 9.46 -7.00 3.54
CA SER A 228 9.04 -5.79 4.26
C SER A 228 8.24 -4.85 3.35
N SER A 229 8.65 -4.68 2.10
CA SER A 229 7.93 -3.83 1.13
C SER A 229 6.54 -4.37 0.79
N MET A 230 6.41 -5.71 0.69
CA MET A 230 5.13 -6.38 0.46
C MET A 230 4.21 -6.24 1.68
N ALA A 231 4.72 -6.44 2.89
CA ALA A 231 3.97 -6.30 4.14
C ALA A 231 3.54 -4.84 4.41
N ALA A 232 4.24 -3.86 3.85
CA ALA A 232 3.92 -2.44 3.98
C ALA A 232 2.81 -1.96 3.02
N ILE A 233 2.27 -2.82 2.15
CA ILE A 233 1.09 -2.47 1.36
C ILE A 233 -0.13 -2.62 2.26
N LEU A 234 -0.83 -1.50 2.46
CA LEU A 234 -2.13 -1.51 3.11
C LEU A 234 -3.18 -2.00 2.12
N PHE A 235 -4.08 -2.87 2.59
CA PHE A 235 -5.27 -3.31 1.85
C PHE A 235 -6.57 -2.77 2.50
N PRO A 236 -6.68 -1.44 2.69
CA PRO A 236 -7.78 -0.83 3.43
C PRO A 236 -9.13 -1.01 2.72
N HIS A 237 -9.11 -1.13 1.40
CA HIS A 237 -10.29 -1.26 0.57
C HIS A 237 -11.03 -2.57 0.81
N TYR A 238 -10.40 -3.63 1.34
CA TYR A 238 -11.10 -4.86 1.68
C TYR A 238 -12.12 -4.69 2.82
N ALA A 239 -11.90 -3.75 3.74
CA ALA A 239 -12.91 -3.40 4.73
C ALA A 239 -14.13 -2.76 4.05
N SER A 240 -13.90 -1.77 3.19
CA SER A 240 -14.96 -1.10 2.42
C SER A 240 -15.65 -2.03 1.42
N LEU A 241 -14.92 -2.99 0.84
CA LEU A 241 -15.46 -4.01 -0.06
C LEU A 241 -16.45 -4.91 0.67
N ARG A 242 -16.08 -5.42 1.86
CA ARG A 242 -16.98 -6.23 2.69
C ARG A 242 -18.21 -5.43 3.10
N ALA A 243 -18.04 -4.16 3.48
CA ALA A 243 -19.15 -3.28 3.81
C ALA A 243 -20.09 -3.06 2.61
N SER A 244 -19.53 -2.83 1.42
CA SER A 244 -20.30 -2.69 0.19
C SER A 244 -21.03 -3.97 -0.21
N ALA A 245 -20.40 -5.14 -0.06
CA ALA A 245 -21.04 -6.42 -0.31
C ALA A 245 -22.21 -6.67 0.65
N ARG A 246 -22.04 -6.37 1.95
CA ARG A 246 -23.13 -6.42 2.93
C ARG A 246 -24.29 -5.50 2.56
N MET A 247 -23.99 -4.27 2.13
CA MET A 247 -25.03 -3.35 1.65
C MET A 247 -25.79 -3.93 0.45
N ALA A 248 -25.09 -4.49 -0.54
CA ALA A 248 -25.73 -5.13 -1.68
C ALA A 248 -26.66 -6.27 -1.26
N THR A 249 -26.23 -7.12 -0.32
CA THR A 249 -27.06 -8.19 0.24
C THR A 249 -28.30 -7.65 0.97
N VAL A 250 -28.15 -6.61 1.79
CA VAL A 250 -29.29 -5.99 2.48
C VAL A 250 -30.29 -5.43 1.47
N LYS A 251 -29.84 -4.80 0.39
CA LYS A 251 -30.72 -4.29 -0.66
C LYS A 251 -31.44 -5.41 -1.41
N ALA A 252 -30.75 -6.50 -1.72
CA ALA A 252 -31.38 -7.67 -2.32
C ALA A 252 -32.49 -8.25 -1.42
N LEU A 253 -32.23 -8.40 -0.11
CA LEU A 253 -33.24 -8.85 0.86
C LEU A 253 -34.43 -7.90 0.95
N GLN A 254 -34.19 -6.59 0.89
CA GLN A 254 -35.26 -5.59 0.90
C GLN A 254 -36.13 -5.68 -0.36
N ALA A 255 -35.53 -5.88 -1.53
CA ALA A 255 -36.25 -6.09 -2.78
C ALA A 255 -37.09 -7.37 -2.75
N GLU A 256 -36.50 -8.48 -2.30
CA GLU A 256 -37.21 -9.77 -2.16
C GLU A 256 -38.42 -9.65 -1.22
N LEU A 257 -38.26 -8.97 -0.07
CA LEU A 257 -39.36 -8.72 0.87
C LEU A 257 -40.43 -7.78 0.31
N ALA A 258 -40.08 -6.92 -0.65
CA ALA A 258 -41.03 -6.08 -1.38
C ALA A 258 -41.72 -6.82 -2.55
N GLY A 259 -41.27 -8.04 -2.89
CA GLY A 259 -41.78 -8.82 -4.00
C GLY A 259 -41.19 -8.43 -5.36
N GLU A 260 -40.02 -7.80 -5.38
CA GLU A 260 -39.25 -7.43 -6.58
C GLU A 260 -38.18 -8.46 -6.96
#